data_AF-A0A316P7H8-F1
#
_entry.id   AF-A0A316P7H8-F1
#
_cell.length_a   1.000
_cell.length_b   1.000
_cell.length_c   1.000
_cell.angle_alpha   90.00
_cell.angle_beta   90.00
_cell.angle_gamma   90.00
#
_symmetry.space_group_name_H-M   'P 1'
#
loop_
_entity.id
_entity.type
_entity.pdbx_description
1 polymer ?
#
loop_
_entity_poly.entity_id
_entity_poly.type
_entity_poly.pdbx_seq_one_letter_code
_entity_poly.pdbx_strand_id
1 'polypeptide(L)'
;MDGRYCIPVSYTHFDGETADAAQIEEAIDALPLMAERKCVVVRDLDITAGDRAERLLPLLEDMPETTVVVLYYMQLQPQMKNAKWKRLLEAATKNGAAVCFAKKTPAELSRTLCSGATRRGCKLTPQNAALLVQQCGED
;
A
#
# COMPACT_ATOMS: atom_id res chain seq x y z
N MET A 1 -32.48 2.13 4.36
CA MET A 1 -32.26 2.78 3.05
C MET A 1 -30.78 3.08 2.94
N ASP A 2 -30.03 2.12 2.39
CA ASP A 2 -28.58 2.18 2.17
C ASP A 2 -28.28 3.02 0.92
N GLY A 3 -28.11 4.33 1.12
CA GLY A 3 -27.53 5.20 0.12
C GLY A 3 -26.02 5.11 0.19
N ARG A 4 -25.40 4.23 -0.62
CA ARG A 4 -23.97 4.33 -0.90
C ARG A 4 -23.74 5.65 -1.63
N TYR A 5 -23.44 6.70 -0.88
CA TYR A 5 -22.97 7.96 -1.43
C TYR A 5 -21.69 7.64 -2.22
N CYS A 6 -21.75 7.76 -3.54
CA CYS A 6 -20.57 7.87 -4.37
C CYS A 6 -20.00 9.26 -4.09
N ILE A 7 -19.23 9.37 -3.00
CA ILE A 7 -18.59 10.61 -2.62
C ILE A 7 -17.60 10.95 -3.74
N PRO A 8 -17.72 12.11 -4.40
CA PRO A 8 -16.76 12.48 -5.43
C PRO A 8 -15.38 12.64 -4.78
N VAL A 9 -14.41 11.85 -5.25
CA VAL A 9 -13.02 11.89 -4.80
C VAL A 9 -12.16 12.38 -5.95
N SER A 10 -11.38 13.44 -5.72
CA SER A 10 -10.32 13.82 -6.66
C SER A 10 -9.17 12.81 -6.54
N TYR A 11 -8.76 12.21 -7.65
CA TYR A 11 -7.75 11.15 -7.67
C TYR A 11 -6.50 11.62 -8.42
N THR A 12 -5.35 11.56 -7.76
CA THR A 12 -4.05 11.84 -8.37
C THR A 12 -3.11 10.68 -8.12
N HIS A 13 -2.45 10.21 -9.18
CA HIS A 13 -1.49 9.11 -9.11
C HIS A 13 -0.09 9.59 -9.50
N PHE A 14 0.89 9.24 -8.68
CA PHE A 14 2.30 9.55 -8.88
C PHE A 14 3.14 8.27 -8.91
N ASP A 15 4.17 8.30 -9.76
CA ASP A 15 5.23 7.31 -9.73
C ASP A 15 6.42 7.88 -8.96
N GLY A 16 6.76 7.26 -7.82
CA GLY A 16 7.78 7.73 -6.90
C GLY A 16 9.20 7.69 -7.46
N GLU A 17 9.45 7.04 -8.60
CA GLU A 17 10.74 7.14 -9.28
C GLU A 17 10.88 8.46 -10.06
N THR A 18 9.78 8.94 -10.64
CA THR A 18 9.78 10.09 -11.58
C THR A 18 9.24 11.39 -10.97
N ALA A 19 8.38 11.27 -9.96
CA ALA A 19 7.74 12.42 -9.32
C ALA A 19 8.69 13.11 -8.33
N ASP A 20 8.67 14.43 -8.38
CA ASP A 20 9.39 15.26 -7.42
C ASP A 20 8.67 15.30 -6.07
N ALA A 21 9.44 15.42 -4.99
CA ALA A 21 8.90 15.57 -3.64
C ALA A 21 7.92 16.76 -3.54
N ALA A 22 8.25 17.86 -4.22
CA ALA A 22 7.44 19.07 -4.25
C ALA A 22 6.06 18.85 -4.90
N GLN A 23 5.99 18.05 -5.96
CA GLN A 23 4.73 17.78 -6.66
C GLN A 23 3.80 16.93 -5.78
N ILE A 24 4.36 15.98 -5.03
CA ILE A 24 3.60 15.14 -4.10
C ILE A 24 3.11 15.98 -2.92
N GLU A 25 3.97 16.82 -2.33
CA GLU A 25 3.61 17.74 -1.26
C GLU A 25 2.49 18.70 -1.69
N GLU A 26 2.64 19.37 -2.83
CA GLU A 26 1.60 20.26 -3.39
C GLU A 26 0.30 19.50 -3.64
N ALA A 27 0.39 18.25 -4.10
CA ALA A 27 -0.79 17.41 -4.27
C ALA A 27 -1.41 16.94 -2.94
N ILE A 28 -0.67 16.87 -1.83
CA ILE A 28 -1.27 16.56 -0.52
C ILE A 28 -1.96 17.81 0.05
N ASP A 29 -1.31 18.96 -0.05
CA ASP A 29 -1.78 20.24 0.51
C ASP A 29 -2.91 20.88 -0.28
N ALA A 30 -2.95 20.67 -1.61
CA ALA A 30 -3.96 21.31 -2.43
C ALA A 30 -5.37 20.83 -2.05
N LEU A 31 -6.20 21.79 -1.63
CA LEU A 31 -7.59 21.55 -1.22
C LEU A 31 -8.40 20.87 -2.34
N PRO A 32 -9.33 19.98 -1.99
CA PRO A 32 -10.17 19.33 -2.99
C PRO A 32 -11.09 20.37 -3.67
N LEU A 33 -10.82 20.66 -4.95
CA LEU A 33 -11.67 21.54 -5.75
C LEU A 33 -12.93 20.77 -6.17
N MET A 34 -14.09 21.15 -5.64
CA MET A 34 -15.42 20.58 -5.98
C MET A 34 -15.60 19.08 -5.65
N ALA A 35 -14.75 18.52 -4.79
CA ALA A 35 -14.86 17.15 -4.27
C ALA A 35 -14.91 17.19 -2.74
N GLU A 36 -15.59 16.25 -2.10
CA GLU A 36 -15.62 16.22 -0.62
C GLU A 36 -14.31 15.67 -0.04
N ARG A 37 -13.59 14.85 -0.83
CA ARG A 37 -12.32 14.22 -0.41
C ARG A 37 -11.34 14.15 -1.57
N LYS A 38 -10.05 14.08 -1.22
CA LYS A 38 -8.93 13.89 -2.15
C LYS A 38 -8.23 12.57 -1.88
N CYS A 39 -7.76 11.90 -2.92
CA CYS A 39 -6.94 10.70 -2.83
C CYS A 39 -5.66 10.90 -3.64
N VAL A 40 -4.52 10.88 -2.96
CA VAL A 40 -3.19 10.92 -3.58
C VAL A 40 -2.57 9.54 -3.44
N VAL A 41 -2.31 8.89 -4.57
CA VAL A 41 -1.70 7.56 -4.61
C VAL A 41 -0.28 7.69 -5.13
N VAL A 42 0.69 7.20 -4.37
CA VAL A 42 2.10 7.20 -4.78
C VAL A 42 2.61 5.78 -4.84
N ARG A 43 3.12 5.39 -6.00
CA ARG A 43 3.78 4.10 -6.24
C ARG A 43 5.25 4.19 -5.88
N ASP A 44 5.80 3.16 -5.22
CA ASP A 44 7.25 2.91 -5.10
C ASP A 44 8.06 4.15 -4.64
N LEU A 45 7.52 4.91 -3.70
CA LEU A 45 8.16 6.11 -3.15
C LEU A 45 9.38 5.78 -2.29
N ASP A 46 10.58 6.06 -2.80
CA ASP A 46 11.79 6.03 -1.97
C ASP A 46 11.87 7.27 -1.08
N ILE A 47 11.52 7.11 0.19
CA ILE A 47 11.57 8.16 1.21
C ILE A 47 13.01 8.57 1.56
N THR A 48 14.00 7.76 1.19
CA THR A 48 15.41 8.01 1.49
C THR A 48 16.11 8.84 0.42
N ALA A 49 15.51 8.95 -0.77
CA ALA A 49 16.03 9.74 -1.86
C ALA A 49 15.81 11.25 -1.63
N GLY A 50 16.88 12.03 -1.77
CA GLY A 50 16.83 13.49 -1.72
C GLY A 50 16.26 14.05 -0.41
N ASP A 51 15.39 15.05 -0.54
CA ASP A 51 14.71 15.80 0.52
C ASP A 51 13.30 15.25 0.84
N ARG A 52 12.94 14.07 0.32
CA ARG A 52 11.59 13.50 0.41
C ARG A 52 11.17 13.22 1.86
N ALA A 53 12.07 12.71 2.70
CA ALA A 53 11.75 12.44 4.09
C ALA A 53 11.44 13.73 4.86
N GLU A 54 12.24 14.77 4.62
CA GLU A 54 12.17 16.04 5.30
C GLU A 54 10.88 16.80 4.95
N ARG A 55 10.38 16.62 3.72
CA ARG A 55 9.15 17.26 3.23
C ARG A 55 7.88 16.44 3.48
N LEU A 56 7.93 15.13 3.21
CA LEU A 56 6.73 14.29 3.23
C LEU A 56 6.40 13.71 4.62
N LEU A 57 7.40 13.44 5.48
CA LEU A 57 7.12 12.88 6.81
C LEU A 57 6.27 13.82 7.68
N PRO A 58 6.54 15.14 7.77
CA PRO A 58 5.69 16.06 8.54
C PRO A 58 4.24 16.07 8.05
N LEU A 59 4.04 16.05 6.73
CA LEU A 59 2.69 16.03 6.11
C LEU A 59 1.94 14.73 6.44
N LEU A 60 2.64 13.60 6.45
CA LEU A 60 2.06 12.30 6.81
C LEU A 60 1.77 12.18 8.30
N GLU A 61 2.50 12.92 9.15
CA GLU A 61 2.28 13.00 10.60
C GLU A 61 1.08 13.89 10.96
N ASP A 62 0.80 14.93 10.17
CA ASP A 62 -0.32 15.86 10.34
C ASP A 62 -1.15 15.96 9.05
N MET A 63 -1.92 14.91 8.78
CA MET A 63 -2.71 14.79 7.56
C MET A 63 -4.03 15.56 7.65
N PRO A 64 -4.42 16.33 6.60
CA PRO A 64 -5.76 16.92 6.51
C PRO A 64 -6.85 15.84 6.50
N GLU A 65 -7.94 16.02 7.27
CA GLU A 65 -9.06 15.06 7.34
C GLU A 65 -9.75 14.81 5.97
N THR A 66 -9.59 15.74 5.03
CA THR A 66 -10.17 15.68 3.68
C THR A 66 -9.30 14.92 2.68
N THR A 67 -8.04 14.61 3.02
CA THR A 67 -7.06 14.01 2.10
C THR A 67 -6.67 12.61 2.56
N VAL A 68 -6.73 11.66 1.64
CA VAL A 68 -6.28 10.28 1.83
C VAL A 68 -5.02 10.08 1.00
N VAL A 69 -3.95 9.60 1.63
CA VAL A 69 -2.71 9.23 0.94
C VAL A 69 -2.56 7.73 0.95
N VAL A 70 -2.35 7.13 -0.23
CA VAL A 70 -2.09 5.70 -0.38
C VAL A 70 -0.67 5.52 -0.93
N LEU A 71 0.20 5.00 -0.08
CA LEU A 71 1.55 4.57 -0.46
C LEU A 71 1.52 3.07 -0.71
N TYR A 72 1.88 2.64 -1.92
CA TYR A 72 2.01 1.23 -2.23
C TYR A 72 3.32 0.94 -2.95
N TYR A 73 3.85 -0.24 -2.66
CA TYR A 73 5.21 -0.64 -3.01
C TYR A 73 5.14 -1.95 -3.77
N MET A 74 5.52 -1.94 -5.05
CA MET A 74 5.54 -3.11 -5.93
C MET A 74 6.97 -3.56 -6.23
N GLN A 75 7.83 -2.61 -6.57
CA GLN A 75 9.23 -2.87 -6.93
C GLN A 75 10.18 -2.53 -5.77
N LEU A 76 9.88 -1.47 -5.04
CA LEU A 76 10.71 -1.00 -3.94
C LEU A 76 10.37 -1.73 -2.64
N GLN A 77 11.35 -2.37 -2.00
CA GLN A 77 11.13 -3.01 -0.72
C GLN A 77 11.41 -2.06 0.44
N PRO A 78 10.48 -1.92 1.41
CA PRO A 78 10.67 -1.03 2.56
C PRO A 78 11.82 -1.52 3.44
N GLN A 79 12.81 -0.66 3.66
CA GLN A 79 14.00 -1.00 4.43
C GLN A 79 13.81 -0.68 5.91
N MET A 80 13.21 -1.61 6.66
CA MET A 80 12.91 -1.42 8.10
C MET A 80 14.13 -1.19 8.99
N LYS A 81 15.37 -1.38 8.51
CA LYS A 81 16.58 -1.01 9.25
C LYS A 81 16.85 0.50 9.21
N ASN A 82 16.35 1.20 8.20
CA ASN A 82 16.56 2.63 8.01
C ASN A 82 15.57 3.43 8.86
N ALA A 83 16.06 4.44 9.57
CA ALA A 83 15.25 5.30 10.45
C ALA A 83 14.15 6.05 9.69
N LYS A 84 14.40 6.50 8.45
CA LYS A 84 13.41 7.21 7.63
C LYS A 84 12.21 6.31 7.31
N TRP A 85 12.46 5.05 6.95
CA TRP A 85 11.41 4.06 6.69
C TRP A 85 10.62 3.67 7.93
N LYS A 86 11.28 3.54 9.10
CA LYS A 86 10.56 3.29 10.36
C LYS A 86 9.62 4.44 10.72
N ARG A 87 10.08 5.68 10.60
CA ARG A 87 9.26 6.87 10.82
C ARG A 87 8.07 6.93 9.88
N LEU A 88 8.26 6.61 8.60
CA LEU A 88 7.17 6.52 7.64
C LEU A 88 6.10 5.50 8.09
N LEU A 89 6.53 4.32 8.52
CA LEU A 89 5.61 3.28 9.01
C LEU A 89 4.89 3.71 10.29
N GLU A 90 5.58 4.37 11.21
CA GLU A 90 5.01 4.91 12.45
C GLU A 90 3.95 5.98 12.15
N ALA A 91 4.24 6.94 11.27
CA ALA A 91 3.29 7.96 10.83
C ALA A 91 2.06 7.33 10.16
N ALA A 92 2.26 6.38 9.24
CA ALA A 92 1.19 5.68 8.55
C ALA A 92 0.31 4.86 9.51
N THR A 93 0.90 4.22 10.53
CA THR A 93 0.15 3.41 11.51
C THR A 93 -0.57 4.28 12.54
N LYS A 94 -0.02 5.45 12.89
CA LYS A 94 -0.62 6.40 13.82
C LYS A 94 -1.86 7.07 13.22
N ASN A 95 -1.76 7.50 11.96
CA ASN A 95 -2.81 8.28 11.28
C ASN A 95 -3.70 7.44 10.35
N GLY A 96 -3.41 6.15 10.18
CA GLY A 96 -4.12 5.29 9.25
C GLY A 96 -3.84 3.80 9.47
N ALA A 97 -3.50 3.10 8.39
CA ALA A 97 -3.21 1.67 8.43
C ALA A 97 -2.02 1.33 7.53
N ALA A 98 -1.18 0.42 7.99
CA ALA A 98 -0.10 -0.17 7.22
C ALA A 98 -0.32 -1.67 7.07
N VAL A 99 -0.30 -2.17 5.83
CA VAL A 99 -0.47 -3.60 5.54
C VAL A 99 0.72 -4.09 4.74
N CYS A 100 1.37 -5.14 5.23
CA CYS A 100 2.48 -5.78 4.54
C CYS A 100 1.98 -6.98 3.74
N PHE A 101 2.09 -6.89 2.42
CA PHE A 101 1.83 -8.02 1.51
C PHE A 101 3.15 -8.76 1.24
N ALA A 102 3.63 -9.50 2.22
CA ALA A 102 4.82 -10.33 2.06
C ALA A 102 4.57 -11.44 1.03
N LYS A 103 5.55 -11.70 0.16
CA LYS A 103 5.54 -12.88 -0.70
C LYS A 103 5.48 -14.12 0.18
N LYS A 104 4.49 -14.97 -0.10
CA LYS A 104 4.30 -16.23 0.61
C LYS A 104 5.30 -17.24 0.12
N THR A 105 5.91 -17.98 1.04
CA THR A 105 6.74 -19.12 0.68
C THR A 105 5.87 -20.22 0.02
N PRO A 106 6.47 -21.12 -0.78
CA PRO A 106 5.75 -22.27 -1.35
C PRO A 106 4.98 -23.11 -0.34
N ALA A 107 5.52 -23.23 0.89
CA ALA A 107 4.87 -23.94 1.98
C ALA A 107 3.61 -23.21 2.50
N GLU A 108 3.66 -21.88 2.61
CA GLU A 108 2.53 -21.04 3.00
C GLU A 108 1.46 -20.98 1.91
N LEU A 109 1.88 -20.93 0.65
CA LEU A 109 0.98 -21.04 -0.51
C LEU A 109 0.26 -22.39 -0.47
N SER A 110 0.98 -23.48 -0.29
CA SER A 110 0.39 -24.83 -0.19
C SER A 110 -0.63 -24.93 0.95
N ARG A 111 -0.36 -24.35 2.13
CA ARG A 111 -1.33 -24.26 3.23
C ARG A 111 -2.55 -23.41 2.89
N THR A 112 -2.34 -22.28 2.21
CA THR A 112 -3.43 -21.40 1.77
C THR A 112 -4.33 -22.12 0.77
N LEU A 113 -3.74 -22.89 -0.16
CA LEU A 113 -4.48 -23.72 -1.12
C LEU A 113 -5.30 -24.82 -0.43
N CYS A 114 -4.69 -25.57 0.50
CA CYS A 114 -5.38 -26.64 1.22
C CYS A 114 -6.53 -26.11 2.08
N SER A 115 -6.33 -24.99 2.80
CA SER A 115 -7.39 -24.36 3.60
C SER A 115 -8.51 -23.79 2.73
N GLY A 116 -8.17 -23.16 1.60
CA GLY A 116 -9.14 -22.70 0.60
C GLY A 116 -9.95 -23.84 -0.01
N ALA A 117 -9.31 -24.96 -0.35
CA ALA A 117 -9.98 -26.16 -0.85
C ALA A 117 -10.96 -26.73 0.18
N THR A 118 -10.53 -26.84 1.43
CA THR A 118 -11.36 -27.35 2.53
C THR A 118 -12.60 -26.48 2.75
N ARG A 119 -12.46 -25.14 2.74
CA ARG A 119 -13.59 -24.20 2.83
C ARG A 119 -14.60 -24.35 1.70
N ARG A 120 -14.15 -24.79 0.53
CA ARG A 120 -14.99 -25.03 -0.65
C ARG A 120 -15.52 -26.47 -0.73
N GLY A 121 -15.30 -27.29 0.30
CA GLY A 121 -15.73 -28.70 0.31
C GLY A 121 -14.85 -29.64 -0.52
N CYS A 122 -13.70 -29.16 -1.01
CA CYS A 122 -12.76 -29.96 -1.79
C CYS A 122 -11.65 -30.53 -0.89
N LYS A 123 -11.19 -31.75 -1.21
CA LYS A 123 -10.00 -32.35 -0.58
C LYS A 123 -8.79 -32.10 -1.46
N LEU A 124 -7.82 -31.34 -0.96
CA LEU A 124 -6.52 -31.14 -1.59
C LEU A 124 -5.43 -31.67 -0.65
N THR A 125 -4.63 -32.62 -1.13
CA THR A 125 -3.49 -33.12 -0.36
C THR A 125 -2.34 -32.11 -0.39
N PRO A 126 -1.52 -32.03 0.66
CA PRO A 126 -0.33 -31.16 0.67
C PRO A 126 0.64 -31.42 -0.49
N GLN A 127 0.77 -32.68 -0.95
CA GLN A 127 1.62 -33.04 -2.09
C GLN A 127 1.10 -32.44 -3.41
N ASN A 128 -0.21 -32.51 -3.65
CA ASN A 128 -0.82 -31.93 -4.84
C ASN A 128 -0.80 -30.40 -4.79
N ALA A 129 -0.98 -29.81 -3.60
CA ALA A 129 -0.84 -28.37 -3.41
C ALA A 129 0.59 -27.89 -3.73
N ALA A 130 1.61 -28.62 -3.27
CA ALA A 130 3.01 -28.31 -3.57
C ALA A 130 3.31 -28.43 -5.07
N LEU A 131 2.76 -29.45 -5.74
CA LEU A 131 2.89 -29.62 -7.18
C LEU A 131 2.24 -28.46 -7.95
N LEU A 132 1.07 -27.99 -7.51
CA LEU A 132 0.40 -26.82 -8.11
C LEU A 132 1.25 -25.56 -7.98
N VAL A 133 1.83 -25.31 -6.81
CA VAL A 133 2.73 -24.16 -6.60
C VAL A 133 3.98 -24.28 -7.49
N GLN A 134 4.53 -25.49 -7.65
CA GLN A 134 5.68 -25.71 -8.52
C GLN A 134 5.35 -25.45 -10.01
N GLN A 135 4.15 -25.83 -10.46
CA GLN A 135 3.76 -25.71 -11.87
C GLN A 135 3.22 -24.33 -12.24
N CYS A 136 2.47 -23.69 -11.34
CA CYS A 136 1.84 -22.39 -11.59
C CYS A 136 2.71 -21.20 -11.13
N GLY A 137 3.73 -21.44 -10.31
CA GLY A 137 4.55 -20.40 -9.69
C GLY A 137 3.98 -19.93 -8.36
N GLU A 138 4.59 -18.87 -7.84
CA GLU A 138 4.31 -18.31 -6.50
C GLU A 138 3.38 -17.08 -6.52
N ASP A 139 2.80 -16.75 -7.68
CA ASP A 139 1.97 -15.57 -7.92
C ASP A 139 0.47 -15.92 -8.05
#